data_AF-A0A916F6M9-F1
#
_entry.id   AF-A0A916F6M9-F1
#
_cell.length_a   1.000
_cell.length_b   1.000
_cell.length_c   1.000
_cell.angle_alpha   90.00
_cell.angle_beta   90.00
_cell.angle_gamma   90.00
#
_symmetry.space_group_name_H-M   'P 1'
#
loop_
_entity.id
_entity.type
_entity.pdbx_description
1 polymer ?
#
loop_
_entity_poly.entity_id
_entity_poly.type
_entity_poly.pdbx_seq_one_letter_code
_entity_poly.pdbx_strand_id
1 'polypeptide(L)'
;MSAPLNRKRFVRLLTFATLCFWLLGPAVSGAADSAAWRPTYDLVMRWLNFLILVFIIVKFGRQPLLNFLKGKQEEIGAQIDRIEKEKEELSAAADAARQQLEESAQRLEAIKQRIIERGEKRKREIITEARQEGRHIMESARRKVEGTILQAKNKVRKEMIDQAVNIALERLPAEITAQDNEQLFERFLVSAESE
;
A
#
# COMPACT_ATOMS: atom_id res chain seq x y z
N MET A 1 12.17 33.18 -31.63
CA MET A 1 12.64 33.20 -33.03
C MET A 1 11.58 33.88 -33.88
N SER A 2 11.86 35.10 -34.34
CA SER A 2 10.92 35.99 -35.06
C SER A 2 10.67 35.48 -36.48
N ALA A 3 9.58 34.76 -36.69
CA ALA A 3 9.12 34.42 -38.04
C ALA A 3 8.52 35.69 -38.69
N PRO A 4 9.08 36.18 -39.81
CA PRO A 4 8.60 37.39 -40.46
C PRO A 4 7.32 37.03 -41.21
N LEU A 5 6.16 37.25 -40.59
CA LEU A 5 4.88 37.15 -41.30
C LEU A 5 4.75 38.31 -42.28
N ASN A 6 5.35 38.03 -43.43
CA ASN A 6 5.17 38.57 -44.76
C ASN A 6 4.51 39.94 -44.83
N ARG A 7 5.37 40.97 -44.72
CA ARG A 7 5.24 42.23 -45.46
C ARG A 7 4.70 41.99 -46.87
N LYS A 8 5.06 40.87 -47.51
CA LYS A 8 4.56 40.45 -48.83
C LYS A 8 3.05 40.14 -48.88
N ARG A 9 2.37 39.70 -47.81
CA ARG A 9 0.91 39.44 -47.82
C ARG A 9 0.10 40.71 -47.59
N PHE A 10 0.56 41.58 -46.69
CA PHE A 10 0.00 42.92 -46.52
C PHE A 10 0.24 43.79 -47.75
N VAL A 11 1.46 43.76 -48.29
CA VAL A 11 1.78 44.39 -49.57
C VAL A 11 1.00 43.73 -50.70
N ARG A 12 0.77 42.40 -50.71
CA ARG A 12 -0.09 41.76 -51.72
C ARG A 12 -1.54 42.21 -51.63
N LEU A 13 -2.10 42.35 -50.44
CA LEU A 13 -3.47 42.86 -50.23
C LEU A 13 -3.58 44.35 -50.61
N LEU A 14 -2.58 45.13 -50.24
CA LEU A 14 -2.47 46.54 -50.64
C LEU A 14 -2.29 46.66 -52.15
N THR A 15 -1.45 45.82 -52.76
CA THR A 15 -1.22 45.80 -54.21
C THR A 15 -2.42 45.24 -54.95
N PHE A 16 -3.17 44.31 -54.37
CA PHE A 16 -4.40 43.76 -54.94
C PHE A 16 -5.54 44.79 -54.83
N ALA A 17 -5.60 45.56 -53.74
CA ALA A 17 -6.50 46.70 -53.62
C ALA A 17 -6.14 47.81 -54.61
N THR A 18 -4.85 48.13 -54.82
CA THR A 18 -4.42 49.07 -55.86
C THR A 18 -4.64 48.53 -57.27
N LEU A 19 -4.44 47.22 -57.49
CA LEU A 19 -4.65 46.57 -58.79
C LEU A 19 -6.14 46.47 -59.11
N CYS A 20 -6.99 46.21 -58.12
CA CYS A 20 -8.44 46.23 -58.26
C CYS A 20 -8.95 47.65 -58.49
N PHE A 21 -8.35 48.65 -57.83
CA PHE A 21 -8.58 50.07 -58.11
C PHE A 21 -8.16 50.48 -59.53
N TRP A 22 -7.14 49.83 -60.10
CA TRP A 22 -6.70 50.02 -61.48
C TRP A 22 -7.53 49.21 -62.50
N LEU A 23 -7.98 48.00 -62.14
CA LEU A 23 -8.73 47.06 -62.99
C LEU A 23 -10.24 47.36 -63.04
N LEU A 24 -10.82 47.89 -61.96
CA LEU A 24 -12.24 48.29 -61.88
C LEU A 24 -12.47 49.71 -62.42
N GLY A 25 -11.61 50.17 -63.32
CA GLY A 25 -11.59 51.54 -63.85
C GLY A 25 -11.51 51.61 -65.37
N PRO A 26 -12.34 50.85 -66.10
CA PRO A 26 -13.12 51.52 -67.14
C PRO A 26 -14.51 50.89 -67.31
N ALA A 27 -15.49 51.28 -66.49
CA ALA A 27 -16.90 51.00 -66.77
C ALA A 27 -17.85 51.96 -66.03
N VAL A 28 -17.63 53.27 -66.18
CA VAL A 28 -18.74 54.24 -66.09
C VAL A 28 -18.66 55.08 -67.35
N SER A 29 -18.99 54.46 -68.48
CA SER A 29 -19.41 55.18 -69.68
C SER A 29 -20.86 55.63 -69.45
N GLY A 30 -21.02 56.69 -68.66
CA GLY A 30 -22.26 57.45 -68.56
C GLY A 30 -22.13 58.69 -69.42
N ALA A 31 -22.66 58.63 -70.63
CA ALA A 31 -22.70 59.74 -71.58
C ALA A 31 -23.37 60.98 -70.96
N ALA A 32 -22.70 62.12 -71.01
CA ALA A 32 -23.30 63.45 -71.14
C ALA A 32 -22.19 64.46 -71.45
N ASP A 33 -22.35 65.16 -72.57
CA ASP A 33 -21.47 66.25 -73.03
C ASP A 33 -21.19 67.29 -71.93
N SER A 34 -19.91 67.74 -71.89
CA SER A 34 -19.42 69.10 -71.58
C SER A 34 -18.22 69.19 -70.59
N ALA A 35 -17.26 70.02 -71.02
CA ALA A 35 -16.17 70.70 -70.29
C ALA A 35 -14.94 69.90 -69.80
N ALA A 36 -13.77 70.31 -70.31
CA ALA A 36 -12.44 69.70 -70.18
C ALA A 36 -11.79 69.67 -68.78
N TRP A 37 -12.56 69.94 -67.70
CA TRP A 37 -12.02 70.08 -66.33
C TRP A 37 -12.47 68.98 -65.34
N ARG A 38 -13.42 68.12 -65.70
CA ARG A 38 -13.91 67.02 -64.83
C ARG A 38 -13.00 65.77 -64.70
N PRO A 39 -12.28 65.28 -65.73
CA PRO A 39 -11.56 64.00 -65.60
C PRO A 39 -10.36 64.06 -64.63
N THR A 40 -9.77 65.23 -64.41
CA THR A 40 -8.71 65.42 -63.41
C THR A 40 -9.26 65.44 -61.98
N TYR A 41 -10.47 65.98 -61.78
CA TYR A 41 -11.15 66.01 -60.49
C TYR A 41 -11.51 64.59 -60.01
N ASP A 42 -12.07 63.77 -60.89
CA ASP A 42 -12.43 62.39 -60.57
C ASP A 42 -11.19 61.55 -60.20
N LEU A 43 -10.07 61.75 -60.90
CA LEU A 43 -8.81 61.07 -60.60
C LEU A 43 -8.26 61.45 -59.22
N VAL A 44 -8.26 62.76 -58.89
CA VAL A 44 -7.80 63.26 -57.58
C VAL A 44 -8.69 62.76 -56.45
N MET A 45 -10.01 62.79 -56.63
CA MET A 45 -10.95 62.24 -55.63
C MET A 45 -10.78 60.74 -55.42
N ARG A 46 -10.46 59.99 -56.48
CA ARG A 46 -10.17 58.55 -56.38
C ARG A 46 -8.92 58.28 -55.53
N TRP A 47 -7.82 58.99 -55.81
CA TRP A 47 -6.58 58.86 -55.03
C TRP A 47 -6.77 59.30 -53.58
N LEU A 48 -7.55 60.34 -53.35
CA LEU A 48 -7.90 60.78 -52.00
C LEU A 48 -8.67 59.69 -51.24
N ASN A 49 -9.68 59.08 -51.86
CA ASN A 49 -10.45 57.97 -51.26
C ASN A 49 -9.56 56.76 -50.97
N PHE A 50 -8.68 56.39 -51.91
CA PHE A 50 -7.71 55.31 -51.71
C PHE A 50 -6.75 55.60 -50.54
N LEU A 51 -6.23 56.83 -50.45
CA LEU A 51 -5.34 57.24 -49.38
C LEU A 51 -6.04 57.20 -48.01
N ILE A 52 -7.30 57.65 -47.95
CA ILE A 52 -8.15 57.57 -46.76
C ILE A 52 -8.36 56.12 -46.34
N LEU A 53 -8.67 55.22 -47.28
CA LEU A 53 -8.86 53.79 -47.00
C LEU A 53 -7.57 53.14 -46.46
N VAL A 54 -6.42 53.41 -47.09
CA VAL A 54 -5.11 52.92 -46.62
C VAL A 54 -4.80 53.47 -45.24
N PHE A 55 -5.07 54.76 -44.99
CA PHE A 55 -4.86 55.38 -43.69
C PHE A 55 -5.70 54.69 -42.60
N ILE A 56 -6.98 54.39 -42.87
CA ILE A 56 -7.85 53.66 -41.95
C ILE A 56 -7.32 52.25 -41.69
N ILE A 57 -6.94 51.50 -42.72
CA ILE A 57 -6.42 50.13 -42.58
C ILE A 57 -5.10 50.10 -41.81
N VAL A 58 -4.20 51.05 -42.07
CA VAL A 58 -2.91 51.13 -41.39
C VAL A 58 -3.09 51.55 -39.93
N LYS A 59 -4.01 52.47 -39.64
CA LYS A 59 -4.26 52.94 -38.27
C LYS A 59 -5.02 51.90 -37.44
N PHE A 60 -6.03 51.23 -38.01
CA PHE A 60 -6.87 50.26 -37.28
C PHE A 60 -6.39 48.81 -37.40
N GLY A 61 -5.83 48.38 -38.53
CA GLY A 61 -5.48 46.97 -38.78
C GLY A 61 -4.18 46.49 -38.13
N ARG A 62 -3.28 47.39 -37.76
CA ARG A 62 -1.99 47.02 -37.14
C ARG A 62 -2.16 46.36 -35.77
N GLN A 63 -3.05 46.87 -34.92
CA GLN A 63 -3.28 46.33 -33.59
C GLN A 63 -3.92 44.93 -33.57
N PRO A 64 -5.07 44.67 -34.21
CA PRO A 64 -5.72 43.36 -34.16
C PRO A 64 -4.85 42.27 -34.79
N LEU A 65 -4.09 42.58 -35.83
CA LEU A 65 -3.21 41.62 -36.50
C LEU A 65 -2.03 41.19 -35.60
N LEU A 66 -1.41 42.15 -34.90
CA LEU A 66 -0.34 41.84 -33.95
C LEU A 66 -0.85 41.06 -32.74
N ASN A 67 -2.02 41.42 -32.22
CA ASN A 67 -2.63 40.73 -31.08
C ASN A 67 -2.99 39.27 -31.43
N PHE A 68 -3.50 39.01 -32.64
CA PHE A 68 -3.79 37.64 -33.09
C PHE A 68 -2.52 36.78 -33.19
N LEU A 69 -1.43 37.35 -33.72
CA LEU A 69 -0.15 36.63 -33.83
C LEU A 69 0.51 36.38 -32.47
N LYS A 70 0.47 37.38 -31.57
CA LYS A 70 0.94 37.21 -30.19
C LYS A 70 0.12 36.15 -29.46
N GLY A 71 -1.20 36.17 -29.58
CA GLY A 71 -2.08 35.17 -28.99
C GLY A 71 -1.77 33.76 -29.48
N LYS A 72 -1.51 33.56 -30.78
CA LYS A 72 -1.10 32.25 -31.31
C LYS A 72 0.30 31.81 -30.87
N GLN A 73 1.25 32.73 -30.78
CA GLN A 73 2.57 32.42 -30.28
C GLN A 73 2.55 32.05 -28.80
N GLU A 74 1.77 32.76 -27.99
CA GLU A 74 1.58 32.50 -26.57
C GLU A 74 0.83 31.19 -26.33
N GLU A 75 -0.21 30.90 -27.13
CA GLU A 75 -0.94 29.63 -27.09
C GLU A 75 -0.02 28.44 -27.37
N ILE A 76 0.82 28.53 -28.41
CA ILE A 76 1.78 27.47 -28.75
C ILE A 76 2.86 27.34 -27.66
N GLY A 77 3.39 28.46 -27.16
CA GLY A 77 4.36 28.46 -26.06
C GLY A 77 3.79 27.79 -24.82
N ALA A 78 2.58 28.18 -24.41
CA ALA A 78 1.88 27.59 -23.28
C ALA A 78 1.56 26.09 -23.49
N GLN A 79 1.24 25.66 -24.70
CA GLN A 79 1.05 24.24 -25.02
C GLN A 79 2.36 23.45 -24.90
N ILE A 80 3.47 23.97 -25.43
CA ILE A 80 4.79 23.33 -25.32
C ILE A 80 5.22 23.24 -23.85
N ASP A 81 5.10 24.33 -23.09
CA ASP A 81 5.47 24.36 -21.67
C ASP A 81 4.61 23.38 -20.85
N ARG A 82 3.34 23.22 -21.19
CA ARG A 82 2.46 22.22 -20.55
C ARG A 82 2.91 20.80 -20.86
N ILE A 83 3.21 20.51 -22.13
CA ILE A 83 3.68 19.17 -22.54
C ILE A 83 5.01 18.83 -21.88
N GLU A 84 5.93 19.79 -21.80
CA GLU A 84 7.23 19.59 -21.14
C GLU A 84 7.05 19.29 -19.64
N LYS A 85 6.21 20.07 -18.95
CA LYS A 85 5.88 19.84 -17.54
C LYS A 85 5.19 18.50 -17.31
N GLU A 86 4.19 18.16 -18.12
CA GLU A 86 3.47 16.90 -17.99
C GLU A 86 4.41 15.71 -18.24
N LYS A 87 5.33 15.82 -19.19
CA LYS A 87 6.37 14.81 -19.42
C LYS A 87 7.34 14.69 -18.24
N GLU A 88 7.76 15.81 -17.66
CA GLU A 88 8.62 15.83 -16.47
C GLU A 88 7.92 15.18 -15.28
N GLU A 89 6.67 15.57 -15.01
CA GLU A 89 5.82 14.99 -13.96
C GLU A 89 5.61 13.48 -14.15
N LEU A 90 5.32 13.04 -15.38
CA LEU A 90 5.19 11.61 -15.70
C LEU A 90 6.50 10.85 -15.50
N SER A 91 7.63 11.44 -15.88
CA SER A 91 8.95 10.83 -15.66
C SER A 91 9.28 10.70 -14.17
N ALA A 92 9.02 11.76 -13.40
CA ALA A 92 9.21 11.76 -11.94
C ALA A 92 8.26 10.76 -11.25
N ALA A 93 7.01 10.67 -11.69
CA ALA A 93 6.06 9.68 -11.17
C ALA A 93 6.48 8.24 -11.51
N ALA A 94 7.00 8.00 -12.71
CA ALA A 94 7.51 6.69 -13.11
C ALA A 94 8.74 6.29 -12.28
N ASP A 95 9.66 7.21 -12.03
CA ASP A 95 10.84 6.96 -11.20
C ASP A 95 10.46 6.73 -9.73
N ALA A 96 9.53 7.52 -9.19
CA ALA A 96 8.99 7.30 -7.84
C ALA A 96 8.30 5.93 -7.72
N ALA A 97 7.51 5.53 -8.72
CA ALA A 97 6.88 4.21 -8.74
C ALA A 97 7.91 3.07 -8.80
N ARG A 98 8.98 3.22 -9.59
CA ARG A 98 10.09 2.26 -9.64
C ARG A 98 10.80 2.14 -8.29
N GLN A 99 11.14 3.27 -7.66
CA GLN A 99 11.74 3.27 -6.32
C GLN A 99 10.83 2.60 -5.30
N GLN A 100 9.53 2.88 -5.33
CA GLN A 100 8.57 2.25 -4.43
C GLN A 100 8.45 0.74 -4.65
N LEU A 101 8.53 0.27 -5.90
CA LEU A 101 8.56 -1.17 -6.21
C LEU A 101 9.83 -1.84 -5.68
N GLU A 102 11.01 -1.22 -5.87
CA GLU A 102 12.27 -1.73 -5.35
C GLU A 102 12.27 -1.78 -3.82
N GLU A 103 11.80 -0.71 -3.16
CA GLU A 103 11.67 -0.69 -1.71
C GLU A 103 10.69 -1.75 -1.21
N SER A 104 9.56 -1.92 -1.90
CA SER A 104 8.57 -2.95 -1.57
C SER A 104 9.14 -4.36 -1.72
N ALA A 105 9.96 -4.60 -2.76
CA ALA A 105 10.65 -5.87 -2.96
C ALA A 105 11.65 -6.15 -1.83
N GLN A 106 12.47 -5.16 -1.45
CA GLN A 106 13.40 -5.29 -0.32
C GLN A 106 12.66 -5.55 1.00
N ARG A 107 11.56 -4.83 1.26
CA ARG A 107 10.70 -5.04 2.44
C ARG A 107 10.12 -6.45 2.45
N LEU A 108 9.68 -6.96 1.30
CA LEU A 108 9.14 -8.31 1.18
C LEU A 108 10.20 -9.38 1.51
N GLU A 109 11.42 -9.23 0.98
CA GLU A 109 12.53 -10.13 1.30
C GLU A 109 12.87 -10.10 2.79
N ALA A 110 12.94 -8.91 3.40
CA ALA A 110 13.18 -8.76 4.83
C ALA A 110 12.06 -9.39 5.68
N ILE A 111 10.79 -9.24 5.27
CA ILE A 111 9.65 -9.90 5.92
C ILE A 111 9.77 -11.42 5.80
N LYS A 112 10.08 -11.93 4.60
CA LYS A 112 10.25 -13.36 4.36
C LYS A 112 11.34 -13.95 5.25
N GLN A 113 12.50 -13.30 5.32
CA GLN A 113 13.60 -13.72 6.21
C GLN A 113 13.16 -13.73 7.68
N ARG A 114 12.48 -12.66 8.15
CA ARG A 114 11.95 -12.61 9.52
C ARG A 114 10.94 -13.72 9.81
N ILE A 115 10.07 -14.06 8.86
CA ILE A 115 9.10 -15.16 9.02
C ILE A 115 9.83 -16.48 9.15
N ILE A 116 10.83 -16.75 8.31
CA ILE A 116 11.64 -17.98 8.38
C ILE A 116 12.37 -18.07 9.72
N GLU A 117 13.04 -16.99 10.15
CA GLU A 117 13.76 -16.96 11.41
C GLU A 117 12.84 -17.17 12.62
N ARG A 118 11.68 -16.49 12.63
CA ARG A 118 10.65 -16.69 13.67
C ARG A 118 10.11 -18.12 13.65
N GLY A 119 9.89 -18.69 12.47
CA GLY A 119 9.45 -20.07 12.30
C GLY A 119 10.46 -21.06 12.87
N GLU A 120 11.74 -20.91 12.54
CA GLU A 120 12.82 -21.75 13.08
C GLU A 120 12.98 -21.59 14.60
N LYS A 121 12.91 -20.35 15.11
CA LYS A 121 12.92 -20.11 16.56
C LYS A 121 11.74 -20.79 17.24
N ARG A 122 10.52 -20.62 16.71
CA ARG A 122 9.31 -21.20 17.29
C ARG A 122 9.33 -22.72 17.24
N LYS A 123 9.82 -23.31 16.14
CA LYS A 123 10.04 -24.75 16.01
C LYS A 123 10.99 -25.26 17.10
N ARG A 124 12.12 -24.58 17.32
CA ARG A 124 13.08 -24.95 18.38
C ARG A 124 12.47 -24.82 19.78
N GLU A 125 11.70 -23.77 20.03
CA GLU A 125 10.96 -23.61 21.29
C GLU A 125 9.99 -24.77 21.52
N ILE A 126 9.12 -25.07 20.54
CA ILE A 126 8.15 -26.18 20.63
C ILE A 126 8.85 -27.52 20.90
N ILE A 127 9.96 -27.82 20.20
CA ILE A 127 10.71 -29.06 20.42
C ILE A 127 11.30 -29.10 21.83
N THR A 128 11.81 -27.97 22.33
CA THR A 128 12.42 -27.88 23.66
C THR A 128 11.36 -28.05 24.76
N GLU A 129 10.23 -27.38 24.61
CA GLU A 129 9.07 -27.48 25.49
C GLU A 129 8.51 -28.91 25.50
N ALA A 130 8.28 -29.51 24.33
CA ALA A 130 7.82 -30.89 24.23
C ALA A 130 8.79 -31.89 24.89
N ARG A 131 10.11 -31.66 24.79
CA ARG A 131 11.11 -32.48 25.48
C ARG A 131 11.10 -32.27 26.99
N GLN A 132 10.90 -31.05 27.47
CA GLN A 132 10.76 -30.75 28.90
C GLN A 132 9.50 -31.42 29.46
N GLU A 133 8.37 -31.24 28.79
CA GLU A 133 7.09 -31.85 29.17
C GLU A 133 7.18 -33.37 29.18
N GLY A 134 7.80 -33.97 28.14
CA GLY A 134 8.04 -35.41 28.11
C GLY A 134 8.89 -35.92 29.28
N ARG A 135 9.89 -35.15 29.71
CA ARG A 135 10.66 -35.48 30.92
C ARG A 135 9.81 -35.37 32.19
N HIS A 136 9.00 -34.32 32.32
CA HIS A 136 8.11 -34.15 33.47
C HIS A 136 7.06 -35.26 33.58
N ILE A 137 6.47 -35.67 32.45
CA ILE A 137 5.54 -36.81 32.39
C ILE A 137 6.26 -38.08 32.84
N MET A 138 7.47 -38.33 32.33
CA MET A 138 8.22 -39.53 32.72
C MET A 138 8.60 -39.56 34.19
N GLU A 139 9.04 -38.44 34.74
CA GLU A 139 9.38 -38.33 36.15
C GLU A 139 8.15 -38.52 37.04
N SER A 140 7.03 -37.89 36.68
CA SER A 140 5.75 -38.05 37.38
C SER A 140 5.25 -39.49 37.33
N ALA A 141 5.37 -40.16 36.18
CA ALA A 141 5.03 -41.56 36.03
C ALA A 141 5.91 -42.46 36.91
N ARG A 142 7.23 -42.21 36.97
CA ARG A 142 8.15 -42.95 37.87
C ARG A 142 7.76 -42.80 39.34
N ARG A 143 7.53 -41.56 39.80
CA ARG A 143 7.07 -41.29 41.17
C ARG A 143 5.74 -41.99 41.48
N LYS A 144 4.82 -42.01 40.52
CA LYS A 144 3.52 -42.69 40.66
C LYS A 144 3.69 -44.21 40.76
N VAL A 145 4.55 -44.80 39.94
CA VAL A 145 4.89 -46.23 40.00
C VAL A 145 5.51 -46.59 41.34
N GLU A 146 6.50 -45.82 41.82
CA GLU A 146 7.12 -46.03 43.13
C GLU A 146 6.08 -45.97 44.27
N GLY A 147 5.21 -44.96 44.25
CA GLY A 147 4.10 -44.84 45.22
C GLY A 147 3.14 -46.03 45.17
N THR A 148 2.80 -46.51 43.95
CA THR A 148 1.90 -47.65 43.76
C THR A 148 2.54 -48.94 44.26
N ILE A 149 3.83 -49.15 44.02
CA ILE A 149 4.58 -50.31 44.54
C ILE A 149 4.60 -50.28 46.07
N LEU A 150 4.83 -49.13 46.69
CA LEU A 150 4.82 -48.99 48.14
C LEU A 150 3.43 -49.30 48.73
N GLN A 151 2.37 -48.78 48.12
CA GLN A 151 1.00 -49.08 48.51
C GLN A 151 0.66 -50.57 48.36
N ALA A 152 1.06 -51.19 47.24
CA ALA A 152 0.87 -52.62 47.00
C ALA A 152 1.59 -53.48 48.05
N LYS A 153 2.85 -53.14 48.38
CA LYS A 153 3.59 -53.82 49.45
C LYS A 153 2.90 -53.71 50.81
N ASN A 154 2.41 -52.53 51.16
CA ASN A 154 1.68 -52.32 52.41
C ASN A 154 0.35 -53.10 52.44
N LYS A 155 -0.37 -53.15 51.31
CA LYS A 155 -1.59 -53.93 51.19
C LYS A 155 -1.35 -55.43 51.37
N VAL A 156 -0.33 -55.97 50.69
CA VAL A 156 0.06 -57.39 50.85
C VAL A 156 0.47 -57.69 52.28
N ARG A 157 1.28 -56.84 52.92
CA ARG A 157 1.65 -57.02 54.33
C ARG A 157 0.42 -57.06 55.24
N LYS A 158 -0.56 -56.18 55.00
CA LYS A 158 -1.80 -56.15 55.77
C LYS A 158 -2.61 -57.44 55.57
N GLU A 159 -2.79 -57.88 54.33
CA GLU A 159 -3.48 -59.14 54.01
C GLU A 159 -2.80 -60.36 54.65
N MET A 160 -1.45 -60.40 54.69
CA MET A 160 -0.71 -61.47 55.37
C MET A 160 -0.92 -61.44 56.89
N ILE A 161 -0.95 -60.26 57.53
CA ILE A 161 -1.24 -60.13 58.96
C ILE A 161 -2.66 -60.59 59.26
N ASP A 162 -3.64 -60.12 58.48
CA ASP A 162 -5.05 -60.49 58.64
C ASP A 162 -5.24 -62.01 58.49
N GLN A 163 -4.58 -62.65 57.52
CA GLN A 163 -4.58 -64.12 57.37
C GLN A 163 -3.90 -64.85 58.53
N ALA A 164 -2.75 -64.36 59.00
CA ALA A 164 -2.05 -64.96 60.13
C ALA A 164 -2.88 -64.88 61.42
N VAL A 165 -3.54 -63.74 61.67
CA VAL A 165 -4.47 -63.55 62.79
C VAL A 165 -5.67 -64.50 62.67
N ASN A 166 -6.25 -64.65 61.48
CA ASN A 166 -7.36 -65.58 61.27
C ASN A 166 -6.96 -67.03 61.55
N ILE A 167 -5.78 -67.48 61.08
CA ILE A 167 -5.26 -68.83 61.36
C ILE A 167 -5.01 -69.00 62.87
N ALA A 168 -4.43 -67.99 63.51
CA ALA A 168 -4.23 -68.00 64.96
C ALA A 168 -5.57 -68.12 65.70
N LEU A 169 -6.58 -67.34 65.34
CA LEU A 169 -7.93 -67.40 65.94
C LEU A 169 -8.62 -68.75 65.70
N GLU A 170 -8.40 -69.38 64.56
CA GLU A 170 -8.96 -70.70 64.26
C GLU A 170 -8.28 -71.82 65.07
N ARG A 171 -6.96 -71.74 65.27
CA ARG A 171 -6.19 -72.78 65.99
C ARG A 171 -6.10 -72.58 67.50
N LEU A 172 -6.14 -71.34 67.99
CA LEU A 172 -6.00 -70.99 69.40
C LEU A 172 -6.99 -71.73 70.32
N PRO A 173 -8.29 -71.89 69.98
CA PRO A 173 -9.24 -72.61 70.83
C PRO A 173 -8.91 -74.09 71.00
N ALA A 174 -8.18 -74.70 70.06
CA ALA A 174 -7.84 -76.13 70.08
C ALA A 174 -6.58 -76.44 70.91
N GLU A 175 -5.73 -75.44 71.18
CA GLU A 175 -4.44 -75.59 71.87
C GLU A 175 -4.43 -74.97 73.29
N ILE A 176 -5.47 -74.22 73.69
CA ILE A 176 -5.57 -73.64 75.04
C ILE A 176 -5.77 -74.75 76.08
N THR A 177 -4.90 -74.77 77.10
CA THR A 177 -5.02 -75.65 78.27
C THR A 177 -5.56 -74.92 79.50
N ALA A 178 -6.06 -75.66 80.50
CA ALA A 178 -6.61 -75.08 81.72
C ALA A 178 -5.60 -74.24 82.51
N GLN A 179 -4.31 -74.58 82.43
CA GLN A 179 -3.21 -73.86 83.10
C GLN A 179 -2.93 -72.49 82.46
N ASP A 180 -3.09 -72.36 81.14
CA ASP A 180 -2.93 -71.09 80.43
C ASP A 180 -4.05 -70.10 80.80
N ASN A 181 -5.28 -70.58 81.01
CA ASN A 181 -6.40 -69.75 81.45
C ASN A 181 -6.17 -69.17 82.86
N GLU A 182 -5.58 -69.95 83.77
CA GLU A 182 -5.25 -69.51 85.12
C GLU A 182 -4.18 -68.41 85.11
N GLN A 183 -3.13 -68.57 84.30
CA GLN A 183 -2.11 -67.54 84.09
C GLN A 183 -2.65 -66.27 83.42
N LEU A 184 -3.60 -66.41 82.48
CA LEU A 184 -4.28 -65.25 81.88
C LEU A 184 -5.10 -64.49 82.92
N PHE A 185 -5.81 -65.20 83.80
CA PHE A 185 -6.55 -64.60 84.92
C PHE A 185 -5.63 -63.85 85.88
N GLU A 186 -4.50 -64.45 86.29
CA GLU A 186 -3.53 -63.77 87.15
C GLU A 186 -2.95 -62.50 86.48
N ARG A 187 -2.61 -62.56 85.18
CA ARG A 187 -2.14 -61.38 84.45
C ARG A 187 -3.18 -60.27 84.36
N PHE A 188 -4.45 -60.61 84.15
CA PHE A 188 -5.54 -59.63 84.13
C PHE A 188 -5.73 -58.96 85.49
N LEU A 189 -5.64 -59.72 86.58
CA LEU A 189 -5.71 -59.18 87.94
C LEU A 189 -4.54 -58.22 88.21
N VAL A 190 -3.32 -58.62 87.84
CA VAL A 190 -2.12 -57.78 88.02
C VAL A 190 -2.19 -56.50 87.17
N SER A 191 -2.66 -56.58 85.92
CA SER A 191 -2.78 -55.39 85.07
C SER A 191 -3.86 -54.42 85.57
N ALA A 192 -4.96 -54.95 86.11
CA ALA A 192 -6.06 -54.15 86.69
C ALA A 192 -5.71 -53.56 88.07
N GLU A 193 -4.72 -54.12 88.77
CA GLU A 193 -4.17 -53.56 90.01
C GLU A 193 -3.05 -52.54 89.76
N SER A 194 -2.49 -52.50 88.53
CA SER A 194 -1.40 -51.61 88.13
C SER A 194 -1.83 -50.33 87.39
N GLU A 195 -3.15 -50.12 87.24
CA GLU A 195 -3.79 -48.85 86.83
C GLU A 195 -4.34 -48.12 88.08
#